data_AF-A0AA40V6R0-F1
#
_entry.id   AF-A0AA40V6R0-F1
#
_cell.length_a   1.000
_cell.length_b   1.000
_cell.length_c   1.000
_cell.angle_alpha   90.00
_cell.angle_beta   90.00
_cell.angle_gamma   90.00
#
_symmetry.space_group_name_H-M   'P 1'
#
loop_
_entity.id
_entity.type
_entity.pdbx_description
1 polymer ?
#
loop_
_entity_poly.entity_id
_entity_poly.type
_entity_poly.pdbx_seq_one_letter_code
_entity_poly.pdbx_strand_id
1 'polypeptide(L)'
;MIIELRGAERMRHFEVDCGYLQEDEAFEVSPMLANWPSTGNRFIARAAGNAKVGDDMAFDLGAFIDFAGELALGLPDSSAVVIDLNVTAIASGDKVKARLAAVLDGVTPPHDADNPGFLSYALSWFSRNRPVVRLYLMDGVFWIEAVPA
;
A
#
# COMPACT_ATOMS: atom_id res chain seq x y z
N MET A 1 -44.89 6.58 5.48
CA MET A 1 -43.87 7.16 4.57
C MET A 1 -42.52 6.73 5.11
N ILE A 2 -41.99 5.62 4.58
CA ILE A 2 -40.70 5.06 4.99
C ILE A 2 -39.68 5.70 4.05
N ILE A 3 -38.82 6.56 4.58
CA ILE A 3 -37.66 7.06 3.85
C ILE A 3 -36.62 5.94 3.94
N GLU A 4 -36.58 5.09 2.92
CA GLU A 4 -35.45 4.17 2.73
C GLU A 4 -34.21 5.01 2.41
N LEU A 5 -33.35 5.23 3.41
CA LEU A 5 -32.00 5.74 3.21
C LEU A 5 -31.17 4.63 2.54
N ARG A 6 -31.32 4.49 1.22
CA ARG A 6 -30.39 3.74 0.36
C ARG A 6 -29.14 4.57 0.18
N GLY A 7 -28.18 4.43 1.08
CA GLY A 7 -26.91 5.17 1.00
C GLY A 7 -25.87 4.84 2.06
N ALA A 8 -26.01 3.71 2.76
CA ALA A 8 -24.91 3.18 3.56
C ALA A 8 -24.34 1.97 2.81
N GLU A 9 -23.50 2.24 1.80
CA GLU A 9 -22.42 1.30 1.53
C GLU A 9 -21.76 1.02 2.88
N ARG A 10 -21.73 -0.25 3.29
CA ARG A 10 -21.08 -0.67 4.52
C ARG A 10 -19.64 -0.14 4.46
N MET A 11 -19.33 0.89 5.25
CA MET A 11 -17.94 1.31 5.43
C MET A 11 -17.14 0.07 5.77
N ARG A 12 -16.19 -0.27 4.90
CA ARG A 12 -15.32 -1.41 5.12
C ARG A 12 -14.45 -1.07 6.33
N HIS A 13 -14.62 -1.80 7.42
CA HIS A 13 -13.70 -1.69 8.55
C HIS A 13 -12.39 -2.38 8.18
N PHE A 14 -11.30 -1.62 8.28
CA PHE A 14 -9.94 -2.11 8.08
C PHE A 14 -9.25 -2.25 9.44
N GLU A 15 -8.55 -3.35 9.66
CA GLU A 15 -7.72 -3.56 10.86
C GLU A 15 -6.29 -3.11 10.56
N VAL A 16 -6.07 -1.80 10.61
CA VAL A 16 -4.80 -1.20 10.22
C VAL A 16 -3.70 -1.53 11.25
N ASP A 17 -2.56 -1.98 10.75
CA ASP A 17 -1.36 -2.26 11.51
C ASP A 17 -0.34 -1.12 11.37
N CYS A 18 -0.30 -0.27 12.39
CA CYS A 18 0.64 0.84 12.50
C CYS A 18 1.81 0.54 13.46
N GLY A 19 2.16 -0.73 13.68
CA GLY A 19 3.19 -1.11 14.66
C GLY A 19 4.53 -0.37 14.49
N TYR A 20 4.92 -0.10 13.24
CA TYR A 20 6.14 0.65 12.91
C TYR A 20 6.16 2.09 13.44
N LEU A 21 5.01 2.72 13.73
CA LEU A 21 4.95 4.07 14.28
C LEU A 21 5.23 4.13 15.79
N GLN A 22 5.34 2.97 16.46
CA GLN A 22 5.70 2.89 17.88
C GLN A 22 7.21 2.92 18.13
N GLU A 23 8.02 2.86 17.07
CA GLU A 23 9.48 2.94 17.17
C GLU A 23 9.92 4.40 17.36
N ASP A 24 10.92 4.62 18.21
CA ASP A 24 11.40 5.96 18.57
C ASP A 24 11.87 6.75 17.34
N GLU A 25 12.48 6.07 16.37
CA GLU A 25 13.01 6.68 15.15
C GLU A 25 11.96 6.94 14.06
N ALA A 26 10.71 6.48 14.22
CA ALA A 26 9.71 6.53 13.14
C ALA A 26 9.51 7.96 12.61
N PHE A 27 9.51 8.97 13.47
CA PHE A 27 9.32 10.37 13.10
C PHE A 27 10.59 11.07 12.60
N GLU A 28 11.74 10.42 12.67
CA GLU A 28 13.00 10.93 12.10
C GLU A 28 13.09 10.67 10.59
N VAL A 29 12.29 9.74 10.06
CA VAL A 29 12.37 9.22 8.70
C VAL A 29 11.73 10.14 7.65
N SER A 30 10.61 10.79 8.00
CA SER A 30 9.91 11.68 7.08
C SER A 30 9.49 12.97 7.79
N PRO A 31 10.34 14.00 7.80
CA PRO A 31 10.02 15.28 8.42
C PRO A 31 8.95 16.06 7.64
N MET A 32 8.59 15.62 6.43
CA MET A 32 7.59 16.26 5.57
C MET A 32 6.67 15.20 4.96
N LEU A 33 5.37 15.49 4.92
CA LEU A 33 4.40 14.66 4.20
C LEU A 33 4.81 14.57 2.72
N ALA A 34 5.16 13.37 2.26
CA ALA A 34 5.52 13.11 0.87
C ALA A 34 4.35 12.41 0.17
N ASN A 35 4.02 12.89 -1.04
CA ASN A 35 3.08 12.18 -1.90
C ASN A 35 3.79 11.02 -2.63
N TRP A 36 3.02 10.18 -3.32
CA TRP A 36 3.53 9.09 -4.15
C TRP A 36 4.60 9.57 -5.14
N PRO A 37 5.74 8.85 -5.26
CA PRO A 37 6.72 9.17 -6.27
C PRO A 37 6.18 8.80 -7.66
N SER A 38 6.36 9.71 -8.62
CA SER A 38 6.29 9.36 -10.05
C SER A 38 7.63 8.75 -10.48
N THR A 39 7.62 7.72 -11.31
CA THR A 39 8.86 7.10 -11.79
C THR A 39 9.34 7.69 -13.12
N GLY A 40 10.66 7.95 -13.21
CA GLY A 40 11.31 8.23 -14.50
C GLY A 40 11.54 6.96 -15.34
N ASN A 41 11.32 5.78 -14.76
CA ASN A 41 11.57 4.50 -15.42
C ASN A 41 10.34 4.04 -16.23
N ARG A 42 10.41 4.22 -17.55
CA ARG A 42 9.35 3.80 -18.50
C ARG A 42 8.93 2.34 -18.38
N PHE A 43 9.80 1.45 -17.89
CA PHE A 43 9.45 0.04 -17.70
C PHE A 43 8.58 -0.17 -16.47
N ILE A 44 8.82 0.58 -15.39
CA ILE A 44 8.00 0.54 -14.18
C ILE A 44 6.63 1.15 -14.47
N ALA A 45 6.58 2.34 -15.08
CA ALA A 45 5.32 2.97 -15.48
C ALA A 45 4.47 2.05 -16.39
N ARG A 46 5.12 1.40 -17.38
CA ARG A 46 4.45 0.42 -18.24
C ARG A 46 4.00 -0.82 -17.48
N ALA A 47 4.78 -1.32 -16.53
CA ALA A 47 4.38 -2.47 -15.72
C ALA A 47 3.15 -2.13 -14.87
N ALA A 48 3.15 -0.98 -14.19
CA ALA A 48 2.02 -0.52 -13.38
C ALA A 48 0.74 -0.37 -14.24
N GLY A 49 0.83 0.30 -15.38
CA GLY A 49 -0.32 0.50 -16.28
C GLY A 49 -0.85 -0.78 -16.96
N ASN A 50 -0.13 -1.91 -16.90
CA ASN A 50 -0.57 -3.19 -17.45
C ASN A 50 -0.86 -4.24 -16.36
N ALA A 51 -0.61 -3.94 -15.09
CA ALA A 51 -0.80 -4.87 -13.99
C ALA A 51 -2.29 -5.23 -13.85
N LYS A 52 -2.58 -6.51 -13.61
CA LYS A 52 -3.93 -7.04 -13.47
C LYS A 52 -4.07 -7.79 -12.15
N VAL A 53 -5.29 -7.78 -11.63
CA VAL A 53 -5.65 -8.60 -10.48
C VAL A 53 -5.29 -10.06 -10.76
N GLY A 54 -4.52 -10.66 -9.86
CA GLY A 54 -3.97 -12.00 -9.98
C GLY A 54 -2.49 -12.05 -10.38
N ASP A 55 -1.90 -10.95 -10.87
CA ASP A 55 -0.50 -10.94 -11.29
C ASP A 55 0.46 -11.08 -10.10
N ASP A 56 1.41 -11.99 -10.23
CA ASP A 56 2.55 -12.16 -9.32
C ASP A 56 3.77 -11.40 -9.85
N MET A 57 4.44 -10.66 -8.96
CA MET A 57 5.54 -9.77 -9.29
C MET A 57 6.66 -9.86 -8.26
N ALA A 58 7.88 -9.52 -8.66
CA ALA A 58 9.04 -9.47 -7.77
C ALA A 58 9.93 -8.28 -8.11
N PHE A 59 10.13 -7.39 -7.14
CA PHE A 59 10.84 -6.12 -7.31
C PHE A 59 11.89 -5.92 -6.23
N ASP A 60 12.98 -5.24 -6.55
CA ASP A 60 13.80 -4.64 -5.49
C ASP A 60 12.97 -3.56 -4.77
N LEU A 61 13.24 -3.30 -3.49
CA LEU A 61 12.40 -2.40 -2.68
C LEU A 61 12.17 -1.03 -3.34
N GLY A 62 13.22 -0.38 -3.84
CA GLY A 62 13.07 0.91 -4.53
C GLY A 62 12.17 0.85 -5.77
N ALA A 63 12.32 -0.21 -6.58
CA ALA A 63 11.46 -0.41 -7.75
C ALA A 63 10.01 -0.74 -7.36
N PHE A 64 9.80 -1.40 -6.21
CA PHE A 64 8.47 -1.62 -5.66
C PHE A 64 7.81 -0.30 -5.23
N ILE A 65 8.54 0.60 -4.57
CA ILE A 65 8.01 1.90 -4.15
C ILE A 65 7.59 2.74 -5.37
N ASP A 66 8.43 2.81 -6.40
CA ASP A 66 8.09 3.46 -7.67
C ASP A 66 6.85 2.83 -8.33
N PHE A 67 6.78 1.50 -8.36
CA PHE A 67 5.64 0.77 -8.91
C PHE A 67 4.34 1.05 -8.13
N ALA A 68 4.41 1.07 -6.80
CA ALA A 68 3.28 1.41 -5.93
C ALA A 68 2.81 2.85 -6.16
N GLY A 69 3.74 3.80 -6.34
CA GLY A 69 3.42 5.18 -6.67
C GLY A 69 2.68 5.32 -8.00
N GLU A 70 3.17 4.67 -9.07
CA GLU A 70 2.50 4.67 -10.37
C GLU A 70 1.11 4.02 -10.33
N LEU A 71 0.94 2.94 -9.55
CA LEU A 71 -0.37 2.34 -9.34
C LEU A 71 -1.31 3.32 -8.64
N ALA A 72 -0.89 3.92 -7.53
CA ALA A 72 -1.74 4.79 -6.73
C ALA A 72 -2.14 6.06 -7.49
N LEU A 73 -1.21 6.69 -8.21
CA LEU A 73 -1.45 7.88 -9.03
C LEU A 73 -2.31 7.61 -10.27
N GLY A 74 -2.36 6.36 -10.73
CA GLY A 74 -3.18 5.94 -11.87
C GLY A 74 -4.63 5.59 -11.50
N LEU A 75 -4.99 5.61 -10.21
CA LEU A 75 -6.32 5.21 -9.76
C LEU A 75 -7.36 6.30 -10.00
N PRO A 76 -8.61 5.93 -10.30
CA PRO A 76 -9.74 6.84 -10.19
C PRO A 76 -9.92 7.31 -8.74
N ASP A 77 -10.57 8.46 -8.59
CA ASP A 77 -10.95 8.98 -7.26
C ASP A 77 -11.71 7.94 -6.44
N SER A 78 -11.46 7.90 -5.13
CA SER A 78 -12.09 6.96 -4.20
C SER A 78 -11.87 5.47 -4.53
N SER A 79 -10.75 5.16 -5.19
CA SER A 79 -10.36 3.78 -5.50
C SER A 79 -9.08 3.39 -4.77
N ALA A 80 -8.96 2.12 -4.39
CA ALA A 80 -7.78 1.57 -3.75
C ALA A 80 -7.31 0.28 -4.42
N VAL A 81 -6.00 0.11 -4.54
CA VAL A 81 -5.36 -1.13 -4.98
C VAL A 81 -4.95 -1.94 -3.77
N VAL A 82 -5.24 -3.25 -3.79
CA VAL A 82 -4.86 -4.20 -2.75
C VAL A 82 -3.72 -5.07 -3.26
N ILE A 83 -2.62 -5.14 -2.51
CA ILE A 83 -1.44 -5.92 -2.85
C ILE A 83 -1.09 -6.84 -1.68
N ASP A 84 -1.07 -8.14 -1.92
CA ASP A 84 -0.54 -9.11 -0.96
C ASP A 84 0.99 -9.14 -1.10
N LEU A 85 1.70 -8.95 0.00
CA LEU A 85 3.15 -8.84 0.02
C LEU A 85 3.78 -9.93 0.87
N ASN A 86 4.92 -10.45 0.39
CA ASN A 86 5.91 -11.14 1.21
C ASN A 86 7.20 -10.33 1.19
N VAL A 87 7.51 -9.74 2.35
CA VAL A 87 8.63 -8.82 2.57
C VAL A 87 9.79 -9.46 3.35
N THR A 88 9.76 -10.78 3.58
CA THR A 88 10.81 -11.51 4.33
C THR A 88 12.22 -11.22 3.80
N ALA A 89 12.33 -11.06 2.48
CA ALA A 89 13.61 -10.98 1.80
C ALA A 89 14.22 -9.56 1.74
N ILE A 90 13.50 -8.54 2.23
CA ILE A 90 13.97 -7.14 2.24
C ILE A 90 15.26 -7.02 3.06
N ALA A 91 15.31 -7.63 4.25
CA ALA A 91 16.47 -7.55 5.14
C ALA A 91 17.75 -8.14 4.53
N SER A 92 17.61 -9.11 3.61
CA SER A 92 18.72 -9.70 2.85
C SER A 92 19.05 -8.96 1.55
N GLY A 93 18.35 -7.87 1.24
CA GLY A 93 18.52 -7.13 -0.02
C GLY A 93 17.97 -7.85 -1.26
N ASP A 94 17.10 -8.83 -1.07
CA ASP A 94 16.44 -9.57 -2.15
C ASP A 94 15.03 -8.98 -2.41
N LYS A 95 14.32 -9.52 -3.41
CA LYS A 95 13.11 -8.95 -3.96
C LYS A 95 11.91 -9.05 -3.03
N VAL A 96 11.12 -7.99 -2.97
CA VAL A 96 9.74 -7.98 -2.48
C VAL A 96 8.89 -8.79 -3.44
N LYS A 97 8.22 -9.83 -2.94
CA LYS A 97 7.23 -10.57 -3.73
C LYS A 97 5.87 -9.94 -3.50
N ALA A 98 5.18 -9.61 -4.58
CA ALA A 98 3.92 -8.91 -4.56
C ALA A 98 2.90 -9.64 -5.44
N ARG A 99 1.64 -9.65 -5.01
CA ARG A 99 0.52 -10.10 -5.82
C ARG A 99 -0.57 -9.05 -5.82
N LEU A 100 -0.99 -8.60 -6.98
CA LEU A 100 -2.11 -7.66 -7.10
C LEU A 100 -3.41 -8.40 -6.79
N ALA A 101 -3.97 -8.18 -5.59
CA ALA A 101 -5.05 -8.98 -5.04
C ALA A 101 -6.44 -8.48 -5.46
N ALA A 102 -6.62 -7.15 -5.52
CA ALA A 102 -7.88 -6.52 -5.91
C ALA A 102 -7.69 -5.05 -6.29
N VAL A 103 -8.70 -4.51 -6.97
CA VAL A 103 -8.98 -3.07 -7.06
C VAL A 103 -10.35 -2.86 -6.43
N LEU A 104 -10.46 -1.87 -5.56
CA LEU A 104 -11.65 -1.55 -4.79
C LEU A 104 -12.13 -0.16 -5.21
N ASP A 105 -13.44 -0.03 -5.46
CA ASP A 105 -14.09 1.24 -5.76
C ASP A 105 -14.88 1.73 -4.54
N GLY A 106 -15.12 3.04 -4.44
CA GLY A 106 -15.92 3.64 -3.35
C GLY A 106 -15.26 3.54 -1.97
N VAL A 107 -13.93 3.47 -1.92
CA VAL A 107 -13.19 3.33 -0.66
C VAL A 107 -12.95 4.69 -0.04
N THR A 108 -13.31 4.81 1.24
CA THR A 108 -12.80 5.87 2.12
C THR A 108 -11.61 5.29 2.90
N PRO A 109 -10.44 5.94 2.90
CA PRO A 109 -9.29 5.44 3.64
C PRO A 109 -9.59 5.42 5.15
N PRO A 110 -9.07 4.44 5.90
CA PRO A 110 -9.19 4.44 7.35
C PRO A 110 -8.46 5.65 7.96
N HIS A 111 -8.89 6.07 9.16
CA HIS A 111 -8.26 7.19 9.87
C HIS A 111 -6.76 6.99 10.08
N ASP A 112 -6.33 5.76 10.29
CA ASP A 112 -4.94 5.38 10.56
C ASP A 112 -4.13 5.12 9.28
N ALA A 113 -4.67 5.46 8.10
CA ALA A 113 -3.90 5.45 6.87
C ALA A 113 -2.75 6.47 6.93
N ASP A 114 -1.61 6.08 6.38
CA ASP A 114 -0.38 6.85 6.46
C ASP A 114 0.05 7.40 5.10
N ASN A 115 0.94 8.37 5.13
CA ASN A 115 1.44 9.05 3.95
C ASN A 115 2.49 8.20 3.21
N PRO A 116 2.52 8.25 1.87
CA PRO A 116 3.41 7.46 1.01
C PRO A 116 4.89 7.48 1.40
N GLY A 117 5.38 8.59 1.97
CA GLY A 117 6.76 8.74 2.42
C GLY A 117 7.21 7.69 3.43
N PHE A 118 6.28 7.13 4.22
CA PHE A 118 6.60 6.12 5.23
C PHE A 118 6.65 4.68 4.69
N LEU A 119 6.21 4.44 3.45
CA LEU A 119 6.02 3.07 2.97
C LEU A 119 7.31 2.24 3.02
N SER A 120 8.45 2.80 2.59
CA SER A 120 9.74 2.08 2.63
C SER A 120 10.15 1.69 4.05
N TYR A 121 9.92 2.58 5.02
CA TYR A 121 10.20 2.33 6.42
C TYR A 121 9.26 1.28 7.00
N ALA A 122 7.95 1.42 6.77
CA ALA A 122 6.96 0.45 7.19
C ALA A 122 7.31 -0.96 6.67
N LEU A 123 7.59 -1.11 5.37
CA LEU A 123 7.94 -2.42 4.79
C LEU A 123 9.24 -2.99 5.37
N SER A 124 10.22 -2.13 5.65
CA SER A 124 11.46 -2.55 6.33
C SER A 124 11.19 -3.04 7.76
N TRP A 125 10.31 -2.39 8.50
CA TRP A 125 9.87 -2.85 9.82
C TRP A 125 9.09 -4.17 9.74
N PHE A 126 8.14 -4.28 8.80
CA PHE A 126 7.35 -5.49 8.57
C PHE A 126 8.21 -6.69 8.20
N SER A 127 9.30 -6.49 7.45
CA SER A 127 10.24 -7.56 7.10
C SER A 127 10.84 -8.29 8.31
N ARG A 128 10.92 -7.62 9.46
CA ARG A 128 11.50 -8.17 10.70
C ARG A 128 10.46 -8.70 11.66
N ASN A 129 9.25 -8.16 11.62
CA ASN A 129 8.22 -8.40 12.64
C ASN A 129 7.05 -9.26 12.14
N ARG A 130 6.52 -8.98 10.93
CA ARG A 130 5.35 -9.64 10.34
C ARG A 130 5.51 -9.63 8.81
N PRO A 131 6.23 -10.59 8.22
CA PRO A 131 6.76 -10.44 6.87
C PRO A 131 5.73 -10.75 5.75
N VAL A 132 4.51 -11.12 6.10
CA VAL A 132 3.40 -11.31 5.16
C VAL A 132 2.30 -10.32 5.54
N VAL A 133 2.01 -9.41 4.62
CA VAL A 133 1.10 -8.30 4.86
C VAL A 133 0.22 -8.04 3.64
N ARG A 134 -0.92 -7.38 3.87
CA ARG A 134 -1.76 -6.85 2.82
C ARG A 134 -1.65 -5.34 2.82
N LEU A 135 -1.10 -4.81 1.74
CA LEU A 135 -0.95 -3.38 1.51
C LEU A 135 -2.14 -2.86 0.71
N TYR A 136 -2.65 -1.71 1.11
CA TYR A 136 -3.66 -0.95 0.38
C TYR A 136 -3.04 0.38 -0.05
N LEU A 137 -3.24 0.73 -1.31
CA LEU A 137 -2.73 1.93 -1.94
C LEU A 137 -3.89 2.76 -2.47
N MET A 138 -3.93 4.04 -2.14
CA MET A 138 -4.88 5.02 -2.68
C MET A 138 -4.12 6.32 -2.96
N ASP A 139 -4.66 7.22 -3.77
CA ASP A 139 -4.03 8.54 -3.95
C ASP A 139 -3.81 9.22 -2.59
N GLY A 140 -2.59 9.69 -2.35
CA GLY A 140 -2.16 10.38 -1.14
C GLY A 140 -1.95 9.53 0.11
N VAL A 141 -2.35 8.25 0.17
CA VAL A 141 -2.26 7.43 1.40
C VAL A 141 -2.07 5.93 1.15
N PHE A 142 -1.55 5.22 2.15
CA PHE A 142 -1.53 3.77 2.21
C PHE A 142 -1.97 3.25 3.59
N TRP A 143 -2.37 1.99 3.68
CA TRP A 143 -2.51 1.30 4.96
C TRP A 143 -2.17 -0.17 4.82
N ILE A 144 -1.79 -0.82 5.92
CA ILE A 144 -1.35 -2.21 5.92
C ILE A 144 -2.22 -2.99 6.90
N GLU A 145 -2.68 -4.17 6.51
CA GLU A 145 -3.26 -5.16 7.40
C GLU A 145 -2.26 -6.32 7.55
N ALA A 146 -2.01 -6.75 8.80
CA ALA A 146 -1.29 -8.00 9.02
C ALA A 146 -2.19 -9.16 8.60
N VAL A 147 -1.67 -10.05 7.75
CA VAL A 147 -2.40 -11.27 7.39
C VAL A 147 -2.17 -12.30 8.51
N PRO A 148 -3.22 -12.95 9.04
CA PRO A 148 -3.03 -14.06 9.98
C PRO A 148 -2.17 -15.14 9.33
N ALA A 149 -1.14 -15.60 10.04
CA ALA A 149 -0.26 -16.68 9.61
C ALA A 149 -1.01 -18.02 9.44
#